data_AF-Q8MVQ3-F1
#
_entry.id   AF-Q8MVQ3-F1
#
_cell.length_a   1.000
_cell.length_b   1.000
_cell.length_c   1.000
_cell.angle_alpha   90.00
_cell.angle_beta   90.00
_cell.angle_gamma   90.00
#
_symmetry.space_group_name_H-M   'P 1'
#
loop_
_entity.id
_entity.type
_entity.pdbx_description
1 polymer ?
#
loop_
_entity_poly.entity_id
_entity_poly.type
_entity_poly.pdbx_seq_one_letter_code
_entity_poly.pdbx_strand_id
1 'polypeptide(L)'
;GIKEKPMLTELFVPFCRGNMWTQWFDRDDPTGVGDWEILTEIRKNACVCENPTAIDARLTNGLRYSLGGDIITLSKEVGLICKNELQVDGRCADYKVRFCCPRVSYEWTI
;
A
#
# COMPACT_ATOMS: atom_id res chain seq x y z
N GLY A 1 0.61 -7.02 -40.73
CA GLY A 1 1.41 -6.80 -39.52
C GLY A 1 0.53 -6.19 -38.47
N ILE A 2 0.13 -6.98 -37.48
CA ILE A 2 -0.64 -6.50 -36.34
C ILE A 2 0.41 -6.04 -35.35
N LYS A 3 0.60 -4.73 -35.22
CA LYS A 3 1.34 -4.20 -34.07
C LYS A 3 0.46 -4.47 -32.86
N GLU A 4 0.88 -5.36 -31.98
CA GLU A 4 0.27 -5.48 -30.65
C GLU A 4 0.32 -4.10 -30.01
N LYS A 5 -0.83 -3.45 -29.96
CA LYS A 5 -1.02 -2.22 -29.19
C LYS A 5 -0.79 -2.63 -27.74
N PRO A 6 0.18 -2.03 -27.01
CA PRO A 6 0.41 -2.42 -25.63
C PRO A 6 -0.91 -2.25 -24.87
N MET A 7 -1.26 -3.24 -24.07
CA MET A 7 -2.46 -3.25 -23.24
C MET A 7 -2.30 -2.13 -22.20
N LEU A 8 -2.82 -0.93 -22.51
CA LEU A 8 -2.69 0.29 -21.71
C LEU A 8 -3.44 0.26 -20.36
N THR A 9 -3.76 -0.92 -19.82
CA THR A 9 -4.65 -1.07 -18.65
C THR A 9 -4.07 -1.85 -17.46
N GLU A 10 -2.83 -2.36 -17.55
CA GLU A 10 -2.04 -2.84 -16.39
C GLU A 10 -0.62 -2.26 -16.53
N LEU A 11 0.18 -1.93 -15.49
CA LEU A 11 1.42 -2.71 -15.23
C LEU A 11 2.37 -2.13 -14.15
N PHE A 12 1.92 -1.36 -13.15
CA PHE A 12 2.72 -1.18 -11.92
C PHE A 12 1.91 -1.65 -10.72
N VAL A 13 1.57 -2.95 -10.71
CA VAL A 13 1.45 -3.63 -9.42
C VAL A 13 2.87 -3.61 -8.84
N PRO A 14 3.09 -3.10 -7.62
CA PRO A 14 4.41 -3.12 -7.03
C PRO A 14 4.95 -4.55 -7.10
N PHE A 15 6.15 -4.71 -7.65
CA PHE A 15 6.65 -6.03 -7.98
C PHE A 15 7.30 -6.65 -6.75
N CYS A 16 6.63 -7.61 -6.13
CA CYS A 16 7.14 -8.33 -4.95
C CYS A 16 7.97 -9.55 -5.36
N ARG A 17 9.09 -9.35 -6.08
CA ARG A 17 9.93 -10.44 -6.61
C ARG A 17 10.53 -11.25 -5.48
N GLY A 18 10.42 -12.59 -5.53
CA GLY A 18 11.05 -13.48 -4.55
C GLY A 18 10.46 -13.39 -3.14
N ASN A 19 9.43 -12.56 -2.95
CA ASN A 19 8.88 -12.17 -1.68
C ASN A 19 7.40 -12.56 -1.60
N MET A 20 6.71 -12.14 -0.54
CA MET A 20 5.27 -12.35 -0.36
C MET A 20 4.58 -11.07 0.09
N TRP A 21 3.45 -10.76 -0.55
CA TRP A 21 2.54 -9.74 -0.07
C TRP A 21 1.83 -10.21 1.21
N THR A 22 1.70 -9.31 2.18
CA THR A 22 0.75 -9.47 3.28
C THR A 22 -0.69 -9.42 2.76
N GLN A 23 -1.65 -9.69 3.65
CA GLN A 23 -3.02 -9.24 3.45
C GLN A 23 -3.09 -7.71 3.32
N TRP A 24 -4.22 -7.22 2.84
CA TRP A 24 -4.55 -5.80 2.88
C TRP A 24 -4.89 -5.39 4.31
N PHE A 25 -4.43 -4.20 4.69
CA PHE A 25 -4.70 -3.54 5.95
C PHE A 25 -5.43 -2.23 5.64
N ASP A 26 -6.52 -2.06 6.36
CA ASP A 26 -7.47 -0.95 6.31
C ASP A 26 -7.80 -0.71 7.78
N ARG A 27 -6.89 -0.02 8.45
CA ARG A 27 -6.80 0.07 9.91
C ARG A 27 -7.54 1.31 10.40
N ASP A 28 -7.43 2.40 9.66
CA ASP A 28 -8.03 3.69 9.95
C ASP A 28 -9.06 4.04 8.87
N ASP A 29 -10.18 4.63 9.28
CA ASP A 29 -11.16 5.19 8.33
C ASP A 29 -10.88 6.70 8.16
N PRO A 30 -11.26 7.36 7.05
CA PRO A 30 -11.07 8.79 6.81
C PRO A 30 -11.99 9.67 7.68
N THR A 31 -11.80 9.57 8.99
CA THR A 31 -12.56 10.23 10.06
C THR A 31 -11.64 11.17 10.83
N GLY A 32 -12.21 12.18 11.49
CA GLY A 32 -11.40 13.18 12.20
C GLY A 32 -10.51 14.00 11.26
N VAL A 33 -9.19 13.74 11.30
CA VAL A 33 -8.17 14.59 10.66
C VAL A 33 -7.54 14.01 9.39
N GLY A 34 -7.89 12.78 9.00
CA GLY A 34 -7.31 12.15 7.80
C GLY A 34 -7.54 10.65 7.80
N ASP A 35 -6.69 9.96 7.04
CA ASP A 35 -6.62 8.50 6.96
C ASP A 35 -5.16 8.03 7.15
N TRP A 36 -4.95 7.07 8.05
CA TRP A 36 -3.66 6.73 8.65
C TRP A 36 -3.38 5.22 8.68
N GLU A 37 -2.99 4.67 7.54
CA GLU A 37 -2.49 3.31 7.38
C GLU A 37 -1.00 3.16 7.80
N ILE A 38 -0.71 3.50 9.07
CA ILE A 38 0.64 3.52 9.63
C ILE A 38 1.15 2.11 9.95
N LEU A 39 2.34 1.78 9.43
CA LEU A 39 2.97 0.46 9.60
C LEU A 39 3.19 0.08 11.07
N THR A 40 3.64 1.01 11.92
CA THR A 40 3.88 0.73 13.36
C THR A 40 2.58 0.42 14.10
N GLU A 41 1.46 1.02 13.68
CA GLU A 41 0.15 0.77 14.26
C GLU A 41 -0.46 -0.53 13.76
N ILE A 42 -0.32 -0.82 12.45
CA ILE A 42 -0.71 -2.11 11.85
C ILE A 42 0.01 -3.26 12.55
N ARG A 43 1.31 -3.13 12.83
CA ARG A 43 2.11 -4.15 13.53
C ARG A 43 1.67 -4.46 14.95
N LYS A 44 0.84 -3.62 15.59
CA LYS A 44 0.30 -3.92 16.93
C LYS A 44 -0.64 -5.12 16.91
N ASN A 45 -1.34 -5.34 15.78
CA ASN A 45 -2.38 -6.36 15.65
C ASN A 45 -2.16 -7.32 14.47
N ALA A 46 -1.12 -7.11 13.66
CA ALA A 46 -0.83 -7.93 12.48
C ALA A 46 0.66 -8.24 12.33
N CYS A 47 0.97 -9.38 11.72
CA CYS A 47 2.33 -9.76 11.39
C CYS A 47 2.76 -9.13 10.06
N VAL A 48 3.61 -8.11 10.14
CA VAL A 48 4.34 -7.53 9.01
C VAL A 48 5.83 -7.62 9.34
N CYS A 49 6.62 -8.22 8.44
CA CYS A 49 8.07 -8.36 8.60
C CYS A 49 8.74 -7.04 8.98
N GLU A 50 9.86 -7.09 9.70
CA GLU A 50 10.59 -5.91 10.18
C GLU A 50 11.01 -4.95 9.06
N ASN A 51 11.46 -5.48 7.93
CA ASN A 51 11.97 -4.72 6.80
C ASN A 51 11.20 -5.05 5.50
N PRO A 52 10.04 -4.41 5.26
CA PRO A 52 9.34 -4.54 3.99
C PRO A 52 10.22 -4.12 2.82
N THR A 53 10.07 -4.79 1.68
CA THR A 53 10.81 -4.45 0.45
C THR A 53 10.00 -3.54 -0.47
N ALA A 54 8.67 -3.54 -0.34
CA ALA A 54 7.77 -2.67 -1.08
C ALA A 54 6.44 -2.47 -0.32
N ILE A 55 5.66 -1.48 -0.76
CA ILE A 55 4.29 -1.21 -0.33
C ILE A 55 3.39 -1.11 -1.57
N ASP A 56 2.15 -1.56 -1.44
CA ASP A 56 1.07 -1.33 -2.40
C ASP A 56 -0.07 -0.66 -1.65
N ALA A 57 -0.68 0.37 -2.26
CA ALA A 57 -1.77 1.14 -1.69
C ALA A 57 -2.92 1.25 -2.69
N ARG A 58 -4.14 1.16 -2.18
CA ARG A 58 -5.37 1.19 -2.96
C ARG A 58 -6.44 1.93 -2.21
N LEU A 59 -7.43 2.42 -2.94
CA LEU A 59 -8.72 2.75 -2.35
C LEU A 59 -9.37 1.48 -1.81
N THR A 60 -10.27 1.60 -0.83
CA THR A 60 -10.95 0.42 -0.25
C THR A 60 -11.78 -0.36 -1.29
N ASN A 61 -12.29 0.32 -2.33
CA ASN A 61 -12.92 -0.28 -3.50
C ASN A 61 -11.97 -1.04 -4.46
N GLY A 62 -10.66 -1.08 -4.18
CA GLY A 62 -9.65 -1.85 -4.92
C GLY A 62 -8.99 -1.10 -6.09
N LEU A 63 -9.40 0.13 -6.39
CA LEU A 63 -8.75 1.00 -7.36
C LEU A 63 -7.38 1.49 -6.86
N ARG A 64 -6.52 1.93 -7.78
CA ARG A 64 -5.20 2.50 -7.42
C ARG A 64 -5.38 3.73 -6.55
N TYR A 65 -4.50 3.90 -5.56
CA TYR A 65 -4.56 5.05 -4.64
C TYR A 65 -4.54 6.41 -5.38
N SER A 66 -3.81 6.49 -6.50
CA SER A 66 -3.67 7.71 -7.31
C SER A 66 -4.99 8.20 -7.91
N LEU A 67 -6.00 7.33 -8.01
CA LEU A 67 -7.34 7.70 -8.50
C LEU A 67 -8.17 8.41 -7.43
N GLY A 68 -7.76 8.37 -6.16
CA GLY A 68 -8.39 9.17 -5.10
C GLY A 68 -8.15 10.68 -5.28
N GLY A 69 -7.08 11.07 -5.98
CA GLY A 69 -6.74 12.48 -6.20
C GLY A 69 -6.06 13.16 -5.02
N ASP A 70 -5.80 12.42 -3.95
CA ASP A 70 -5.25 12.96 -2.71
C ASP A 70 -3.74 13.20 -2.74
N ILE A 71 -3.31 14.25 -2.05
CA ILE A 71 -1.92 14.44 -1.63
C ILE A 71 -1.64 13.48 -0.46
N ILE A 72 -0.83 12.44 -0.70
CA ILE A 72 -0.50 11.43 0.31
C ILE A 72 1.02 11.29 0.52
N THR A 73 1.40 10.85 1.71
CA THR A 73 2.70 10.21 1.94
C THR A 73 2.53 8.70 1.81
N LEU A 74 3.35 8.06 0.99
CA LEU A 74 3.34 6.61 0.81
C LEU A 74 4.77 6.07 0.82
N SER A 75 5.12 5.28 1.83
CA SER A 75 6.41 4.58 1.88
C SER A 75 6.30 3.26 2.62
N LYS A 76 7.23 2.35 2.36
CA LYS A 76 7.25 1.04 3.02
C LYS A 76 7.76 1.11 4.46
N GLU A 77 8.43 2.20 4.83
CA GLU A 77 8.94 2.47 6.18
C GLU A 77 7.86 3.06 7.09
N VAL A 78 6.90 3.81 6.52
CA VAL A 78 5.89 4.56 7.27
C VAL A 78 4.49 3.97 7.10
N GLY A 79 4.12 3.54 5.88
CA GLY A 79 2.74 3.22 5.50
C GLY A 79 2.14 4.28 4.58
N LEU A 80 0.84 4.55 4.73
CA LEU A 80 0.16 5.66 4.05
C LEU A 80 -0.34 6.69 5.07
N ILE A 81 -0.19 7.96 4.72
CA ILE A 81 -0.75 9.10 5.44
C ILE A 81 -1.46 10.00 4.44
N CYS A 82 -2.75 10.23 4.68
CA CYS A 82 -3.51 11.31 4.09
C CYS A 82 -3.98 12.26 5.22
N LYS A 83 -3.89 13.56 5.01
CA LYS A 83 -4.36 14.57 5.98
C LYS A 83 -5.41 15.45 5.35
N ASN A 84 -6.58 15.57 5.98
CA ASN A 84 -7.70 16.39 5.50
C ASN A 84 -7.28 17.83 5.19
N GLU A 85 -6.39 18.41 5.99
CA GLU A 85 -5.89 19.80 5.82
C GLU A 85 -5.08 20.04 4.54
N LEU A 86 -4.57 18.97 3.90
CA LEU A 86 -3.79 19.06 2.66
C LEU A 86 -4.65 18.83 1.41
N GLN A 87 -5.90 18.41 1.56
CA GLN A 87 -6.77 18.05 0.46
C GLN A 87 -7.59 19.25 -0.03
N VAL A 88 -7.81 19.32 -1.35
CA VAL A 88 -8.54 20.45 -1.97
C VAL A 88 -10.00 20.49 -1.52
N ASP A 89 -10.63 19.33 -1.35
CA ASP A 89 -11.99 19.17 -0.84
C ASP A 89 -12.06 19.05 0.70
N GLY A 90 -10.91 19.13 1.37
CA GLY A 90 -10.79 19.04 2.82
C GLY A 90 -11.02 17.64 3.39
N ARG A 91 -10.97 16.59 2.58
CA ARG A 91 -11.24 15.22 3.03
C ARG A 91 -10.37 14.19 2.30
N CYS A 92 -9.82 13.26 3.06
CA CYS A 92 -9.18 12.07 2.51
C CYS A 92 -10.19 11.06 1.97
N ALA A 93 -9.84 10.42 0.85
CA ALA A 93 -10.42 9.15 0.47
C ALA A 93 -9.99 8.05 1.46
N ASP A 94 -10.64 6.90 1.32
CA ASP A 94 -10.48 5.73 2.18
C ASP A 94 -9.48 4.75 1.56
N TYR A 95 -8.38 4.46 2.27
CA TYR A 95 -7.25 3.71 1.75
C TYR A 95 -6.96 2.41 2.51
N LYS A 96 -6.37 1.48 1.77
CA LYS A 96 -5.78 0.26 2.33
C LYS A 96 -4.39 0.02 1.77
N VAL A 97 -3.53 -0.56 2.58
CA VAL A 97 -2.13 -0.88 2.25
C VAL A 97 -1.84 -2.36 2.39
N ARG A 98 -0.82 -2.84 1.68
CA ARG A 98 -0.17 -4.12 1.98
C ARG A 98 1.33 -3.98 1.79
N PHE A 99 2.09 -4.84 2.47
CA PHE A 99 3.54 -4.79 2.48
C PHE A 99 4.10 -6.05 1.84
N CYS A 100 5.19 -5.88 1.09
CA CYS A 100 5.93 -7.00 0.50
C CYS A 100 7.04 -7.37 1.45
N CYS A 101 7.03 -8.62 1.92
CA CYS A 101 7.96 -9.14 2.90
C CYS A 101 8.86 -10.23 2.31
N PRO A 102 10.14 -10.31 2.72
CA PRO A 102 11.00 -11.43 2.36
C PRO A 102 10.32 -12.76 2.67
N ARG A 103 10.41 -13.71 1.73
CA ARG A 103 10.12 -15.11 2.07
C ARG A 103 11.18 -15.55 3.08
N VAL A 104 10.75 -16.17 4.17
CA VAL A 104 11.69 -16.84 5.08
C VAL A 104 12.24 -18.05 4.31
N SER A 105 13.41 -17.91 3.69
CA SER A 105 14.17 -19.08 3.23
C SER A 105 14.83 -19.66 4.47
N TYR A 106 14.32 -20.79 4.95
CA TYR A 106 15.06 -21.63 5.88
C TYR A 106 16.22 -22.26 5.09
N GLU A 107 17.26 -21.49 4.81
CA GLU A 107 18.54 -22.04 4.37
C GLU A 107 19.13 -22.78 5.57
N TRP A 108 18.84 -24.08 5.62
CA TRP A 108 19.55 -25.02 6.49
C TRP A 108 21.05 -24.80 6.29
N THR A 109 21.71 -24.29 7.32
CA THR A 109 23.16 -24.46 7.46
C THR A 109 23.36 -25.93 7.79
N ILE A 110 23.87 -26.69 6.81
CA ILE A 110 24.46 -28.02 7.02
C ILE A 110 25.87 -27.81 7.52
#